data_AF-A0A6L2ZTM8-F1
#
_entry.id   AF-A0A6L2ZTM8-F1
#
_cell.length_a   1.000
_cell.length_b   1.000
_cell.length_c   1.000
_cell.angle_alpha   90.00
_cell.angle_beta   90.00
_cell.angle_gamma   90.00
#
_symmetry.space_group_name_H-M   'P 1'
#
loop_
_entity.id
_entity.type
_entity.pdbx_description
1 polymer ?
#
loop_
_entity_poly.entity_id
_entity_poly.type
_entity_poly.pdbx_seq_one_letter_code
_entity_poly.pdbx_strand_id
1 'polypeptide(L)' 'MEKYKEYILEIPGVRGVPFLRGRTYGANIFLDIVIYVDAQLSVAESHLITEEIERQLSEKFEVFDVDVHVEPFSD' A
#
# COMPACT_ATOMS: atom_id res chain seq x y z
N MET A 1 -6.01 -3.90 -10.91
CA MET A 1 -4.81 -4.20 -10.10
C MET A 1 -3.68 -3.25 -10.47
N GLU A 2 -3.32 -3.14 -11.76
CA GLU A 2 -2.26 -2.21 -12.21
C GLU A 2 -2.45 -0.76 -11.74
N LYS A 3 -3.65 -0.19 -11.91
CA LYS A 3 -3.96 1.17 -11.46
C LYS A 3 -3.67 1.43 -9.97
N TYR A 4 -3.86 0.43 -9.11
CA TYR A 4 -3.58 0.57 -7.67
C TYR A 4 -2.09 0.57 -7.44
N LYS A 5 -1.39 -0.37 -8.08
CA LYS A 5 0.06 -0.51 -8.00
C LYS A 5 0.77 0.76 -8.47
N GLU A 6 0.42 1.25 -9.66
CA GLU A 6 0.95 2.50 -10.23
C GLU A 6 0.74 3.66 -9.26
N TYR A 7 -0.46 3.79 -8.71
CA TYR A 7 -0.77 4.85 -7.78
C TYR A 7 0.00 4.75 -6.44
N ILE A 8 0.11 3.54 -5.88
CA ILE A 8 0.88 3.32 -4.64
C ILE A 8 2.37 3.63 -4.85
N LEU A 9 2.91 3.35 -6.04
CA LEU A 9 4.30 3.69 -6.38
C LEU A 9 4.56 5.21 -6.46
N GLU A 10 3.52 6.03 -6.61
CA GLU A 10 3.64 7.50 -6.59
C GLU A 10 3.71 8.06 -5.16
N ILE A 11 3.40 7.26 -4.14
CA ILE A 11 3.39 7.71 -2.74
C ILE A 11 4.83 7.84 -2.23
N PRO A 12 5.24 9.01 -1.70
CA PRO A 12 6.58 9.21 -1.16
C PRO A 12 6.92 8.18 -0.08
N GLY A 13 8.12 7.61 -0.17
CA GLY A 13 8.61 6.58 0.76
C GLY A 13 8.34 5.14 0.29
N VAL A 14 7.45 4.93 -0.68
CA VAL A 14 7.28 3.61 -1.33
C VAL A 14 8.40 3.41 -2.35
N ARG A 15 9.19 2.36 -2.16
CA ARG A 15 10.30 1.95 -3.05
C ARG A 15 9.88 0.86 -4.05
N GLY A 16 8.79 0.16 -3.78
CA GLY A 16 8.28 -0.90 -4.63
C GLY A 16 7.01 -1.53 -4.07
N VAL A 17 6.29 -2.25 -4.93
CA VAL A 17 5.08 -3.00 -4.58
C VAL A 17 5.24 -4.44 -5.11
N PRO A 18 6.02 -5.29 -4.41
CA PRO A 18 6.30 -6.66 -4.86
C PRO A 18 5.05 -7.54 -4.91
N PHE A 19 4.03 -7.24 -4.11
CA PHE A 19 2.81 -8.02 -4.04
C PHE A 19 1.59 -7.11 -3.89
N LEU A 20 0.56 -7.41 -4.69
CA LEU A 20 -0.75 -6.79 -4.57
C LEU A 20 -1.81 -7.83 -4.97
N ARG A 21 -2.73 -8.10 -4.05
CA ARG A 21 -3.88 -8.99 -4.28
C ARG A 21 -5.16 -8.25 -3.95
N GLY A 22 -6.13 -8.32 -4.85
CA GLY A 22 -7.47 -7.80 -4.60
C GLY A 22 -8.51 -8.90 -4.48
N ARG A 23 -9.50 -8.69 -3.61
CA ARG A 23 -10.70 -9.51 -3.48
C ARG A 23 -11.93 -8.61 -3.58
N THR A 24 -13.01 -9.14 -4.11
CA THR A 24 -14.29 -8.43 -4.20
C THR A 24 -15.38 -9.24 -3.52
N TYR A 25 -16.16 -8.59 -2.66
CA TYR A 25 -17.35 -9.17 -2.04
C TYR A 25 -18.51 -8.20 -2.20
N GLY A 26 -19.46 -8.55 -3.07
CA GLY A 26 -20.50 -7.62 -3.51
C GLY A 26 -19.89 -6.40 -4.21
N ALA A 27 -20.19 -5.21 -3.70
CA ALA A 27 -19.62 -3.95 -4.20
C ALA A 27 -18.29 -3.56 -3.52
N ASN A 28 -17.87 -4.28 -2.47
CA ASN A 28 -16.71 -3.91 -1.67
C ASN A 28 -15.43 -4.53 -2.22
N ILE A 29 -14.37 -3.72 -2.28
CA ILE A 29 -13.03 -4.12 -2.72
C ILE A 29 -12.12 -4.19 -1.49
N PHE A 30 -11.37 -5.28 -1.38
CA PHE A 30 -10.37 -5.51 -0.32
C PHE A 30 -9.00 -5.69 -0.97
N LEU A 31 -7.95 -5.08 -0.43
CA LEU A 31 -6.59 -5.23 -0.94
C LEU A 31 -5.65 -5.78 0.14
N ASP A 32 -4.84 -6.78 -0.20
CA ASP A 32 -3.66 -7.17 0.58
C ASP A 32 -2.41 -6.72 -0.21
N ILE A 33 -1.52 -5.96 0.42
CA ILE A 33 -0.42 -5.26 -0.25
C ILE A 33 0.87 -5.50 0.51
N VAL A 34 1.97 -5.80 -0.20
CA VAL A 34 3.32 -5.69 0.35
C VAL A 34 4.01 -4.51 -0.33
N ILE A 35 4.61 -3.63 0.46
CA ILE A 35 5.44 -2.53 -0.03
C ILE A 35 6.88 -2.69 0.43
N TYR A 36 7.79 -2.21 -0.40
CA TYR A 36 9.17 -1.94 0.02
C TYR A 36 9.30 -0.49 0.46
N VAL A 37 9.98 -0.27 1.58
CA VAL A 37 10.38 1.07 2.08
C VAL A 37 11.86 1.10 2.41
N ASP A 38 12.43 2.28 2.65
CA ASP A 38 13.83 2.37 3.10
C ASP A 38 14.02 1.66 4.46
N ALA A 39 15.02 0.78 4.53
CA ALA A 39 15.31 -0.03 5.72
C ALA A 39 15.75 0.79 6.95
N GLN A 40 16.10 2.07 6.77
CA GLN A 40 16.49 2.97 7.85
C GLN A 40 15.31 3.73 8.46
N LEU A 41 14.10 3.63 7.90
CA LEU A 41 12.92 4.26 8.49
C LEU A 41 12.60 3.64 9.84
N SER A 42 12.23 4.49 10.79
CA SER A 42 11.63 4.03 12.04
C SER A 42 10.27 3.38 11.79
N VAL A 43 9.82 2.56 12.75
CA VAL A 43 8.48 1.96 12.73
C VAL A 43 7.37 3.02 12.63
N ALA A 44 7.58 4.20 13.24
CA ALA A 44 6.60 5.29 13.17
C ALA A 44 6.54 5.90 11.76
N GLU A 45 7.69 6.11 11.11
CA GLU A 45 7.73 6.64 9.75
C GLU A 45 7.13 5.66 8.73
N SER A 46 7.42 4.37 8.87
CA SER A 46 6.80 3.35 8.00
C SER A 46 5.29 3.24 8.22
N HIS A 47 4.80 3.40 9.45
CA HIS A 47 3.37 3.43 9.73
C HIS A 47 2.65 4.62 9.08
N LEU A 48 3.28 5.81 9.04
CA LEU A 48 2.69 6.95 8.33
C LEU A 48 2.56 6.69 6.82
N ILE A 49 3.47 5.91 6.24
CA ILE A 49 3.37 5.50 4.83
C ILE A 49 2.18 4.53 4.64
N THR A 50 1.97 3.59 5.57
CA THR A 50 0.81 2.67 5.48
C THR A 50 -0.51 3.41 5.61
N GLU A 51 -0.62 4.34 6.58
CA GLU A 51 -1.83 5.18 6.74
C GLU A 51 -2.12 6.00 5.48
N GLU A 52 -1.11 6.57 4.84
CA GLU A 52 -1.30 7.34 3.60
C GLU A 52 -1.76 6.46 2.43
N ILE A 53 -1.23 5.23 2.31
CA ILE A 53 -1.68 4.25 1.32
C ILE A 53 -3.15 3.90 1.54
N GLU A 54 -3.52 3.52 2.76
CA GLU A 54 -4.90 3.13 3.13
C GLU A 54 -5.88 4.28 2.84
N ARG A 55 -5.54 5.48 3.31
CA ARG A 55 -6.34 6.69 3.12
C ARG A 55 -6.57 6.99 1.65
N GLN A 56 -5.51 6.99 0.84
CA GLN A 56 -5.62 7.31 -0.58
C GLN A 56 -6.39 6.25 -1.37
N LEU A 57 -6.20 4.97 -1.05
CA LEU A 57 -6.93 3.88 -1.70
C LEU A 57 -8.43 3.92 -1.38
N SER A 58 -8.77 4.27 -0.14
CA SER A 58 -10.14 4.51 0.29
C SER A 58 -10.76 5.72 -0.45
N GLU A 59 -10.10 6.89 -0.40
CA GLU A 59 -10.65 8.13 -0.95
C GLU A 59 -10.75 8.15 -2.48
N LYS A 60 -9.74 7.66 -3.21
CA LYS A 60 -9.70 7.74 -4.68
C LYS A 60 -10.35 6.57 -5.39
N PHE A 61 -10.39 5.40 -4.76
CA PHE A 61 -10.80 4.19 -5.43
C PHE A 61 -11.88 3.39 -4.70
N GLU A 62 -12.42 3.96 -3.62
CA GLU A 62 -13.50 3.35 -2.82
C GLU A 62 -13.12 1.94 -2.36
N VAL A 63 -11.83 1.72 -2.09
CA VAL A 63 -11.35 0.46 -1.50
C VAL A 63 -11.85 0.41 -0.07
N PHE A 64 -12.56 -0.66 0.27
CA PHE A 64 -13.26 -0.78 1.53
C PHE A 64 -12.30 -1.06 2.69
N ASP A 65 -11.29 -1.89 2.47
CA ASP A 65 -10.31 -2.29 3.48
C ASP A 65 -8.99 -2.68 2.81
N VAL A 66 -7.88 -2.35 3.47
CA VAL A 66 -6.53 -2.58 2.96
C VAL A 66 -5.66 -3.09 4.11
N ASP A 67 -4.96 -4.21 3.87
CA ASP A 67 -3.88 -4.69 4.73
C ASP A 67 -2.54 -4.37 4.06
N VAL A 68 -1.70 -3.57 4.71
CA VAL A 68 -0.38 -3.16 4.20
C VAL A 68 0.72 -3.79 5.04
N HIS A 69 1.46 -4.70 4.43
CA HIS A 69 2.68 -5.27 5.00
C HIS A 69 3.91 -4.52 4.48
N VAL A 70 4.81 -4.16 5.38
CA VAL A 70 6.02 -3.40 5.07
C VAL A 70 7.24 -4.31 5.12
N GLU A 71 8.02 -4.31 4.04
CA GLU A 71 9.31 -4.98 3.96
C GLU A 71 10.42 -3.95 3.73
N PRO A 72 11.61 -4.12 4.33
CA PRO A 72 12.74 -3.26 4.03
C PRO A 72 13.25 -3.53 2.61
N PHE A 73 13.55 -2.46 1.88
CA PHE A 73 14.33 -2.55 0.65
C PHE A 73 15.81 -2.64 1.01
N SER A 74 16.37 -3.85 0.93
CA SER A 74 17.82 -4.07 0.98
C SER A 74 18.37 -4.05 -0.43
N ASP A 75 19.27 -3.10 -0.71
CA ASP A 75 20.14 -3.14 -1.90
C ASP A 75 21.11 -4.34 -1.83
#